data_AF-A0A7C5XYP3-F1
#
_entry.id   AF-A0A7C5XYP3-F1
#
_cell.length_a   1.000
_cell.length_b   1.000
_cell.length_c   1.000
_cell.angle_alpha   90.00
_cell.angle_beta   90.00
_cell.angle_gamma   90.00
#
_symmetry.space_group_name_H-M   'P 1'
#
loop_
_entity.id
_entity.type
_entity.pdbx_description
1 polymer ?
#
loop_
_entity_poly.entity_id
_entity_poly.type
_entity_poly.pdbx_seq_one_letter_code
_entity_poly.pdbx_strand_id
1 'polypeptide(L)'
;MNRRLGAGLLVAVGTILVLFGLLFLVGSAGKGRRLAVAAVSLAFGGVTAGFGVRAWRRADELLPERLEAAILDLAKREDGEISREEIDAALGWRAPWAGPALDRLVLDGRCRRETRDGTSYFIFPEIRPRLFLLVCEYCGAEYPLSSNVTSCPACGGPVSRRVVSRSLAGKDTFSMDESEPDDGDPPPA
;
A
#
# COMPACT_ATOMS: atom_id res chain seq x y z
N MET A 1 0.47 26.11 2.29
CA MET A 1 1.58 26.08 3.26
C MET A 1 1.17 26.11 4.75
N ASN A 2 0.01 26.62 5.21
CA ASN A 2 -0.16 26.90 6.65
C ASN A 2 -1.18 26.04 7.44
N ARG A 3 -1.69 24.92 6.89
CA ARG A 3 -2.67 24.09 7.64
C ARG A 3 -2.07 23.40 8.86
N ARG A 4 -0.78 23.02 8.81
CA ARG A 4 -0.05 22.43 9.95
C ARG A 4 0.17 23.43 11.07
N LEU A 5 0.58 24.66 10.71
CA LEU A 5 0.72 25.77 11.68
C LEU A 5 -0.63 26.11 12.33
N GLY A 6 -1.71 26.17 11.54
CA GLY A 6 -3.05 26.39 12.07
C GLY A 6 -3.51 25.30 13.04
N ALA A 7 -3.29 24.03 12.70
CA ALA A 7 -3.64 22.91 13.58
C ALA A 7 -2.80 22.91 14.88
N GLY A 8 -1.49 23.15 14.78
CA GLY A 8 -0.61 23.26 15.94
C GLY A 8 -1.01 24.40 16.88
N LEU A 9 -1.36 25.56 16.33
CA LEU A 9 -1.81 26.71 17.10
C LEU A 9 -3.16 26.45 17.79
N LEU A 10 -4.10 25.79 17.12
CA LEU A 10 -5.37 25.34 17.70
C LEU A 10 -5.17 24.39 18.89
N VAL A 11 -4.25 23.43 18.76
CA VAL A 11 -3.93 22.49 19.86
C VAL A 11 -3.28 23.23 21.03
N ALA A 12 -2.35 24.15 20.77
CA ALA A 12 -1.71 24.95 21.82
C ALA A 12 -2.72 25.83 22.57
N VAL A 13 -3.57 26.57 21.84
CA VAL A 13 -4.62 27.41 22.42
C VAL A 13 -5.63 26.58 23.21
N GLY A 14 -6.07 25.44 22.67
CA GLY A 14 -6.98 24.53 23.36
C GLY A 14 -6.39 23.99 24.66
N THR A 15 -5.11 23.60 24.64
CA THR A 15 -4.40 23.12 25.84
C THR A 15 -4.30 24.20 26.91
N ILE A 16 -3.97 25.44 26.54
CA ILE A 16 -3.94 26.58 27.47
C ILE A 16 -5.33 26.82 28.08
N LEU A 17 -6.39 26.80 27.27
CA LEU A 17 -7.77 26.96 27.75
C LEU A 17 -8.18 25.87 28.74
N VAL A 18 -7.83 24.61 28.46
CA VAL A 18 -8.09 23.49 29.38
C VAL A 18 -7.35 23.68 30.70
N LEU A 19 -6.07 24.06 30.66
CA LEU A 19 -5.29 24.34 31.87
C LEU A 19 -5.88 25.48 32.70
N PHE A 20 -6.31 26.57 32.06
CA PHE A 20 -7.00 27.68 32.72
C PHE A 20 -8.32 27.23 33.36
N GLY A 21 -9.12 26.43 32.66
CA GLY A 21 -10.37 25.88 33.19
C GLY A 21 -10.13 24.99 34.42
N LEU A 22 -9.10 24.16 34.38
CA LEU A 22 -8.68 23.28 35.49
C LEU A 22 -8.21 24.09 36.70
N LEU A 23 -7.44 25.16 36.47
CA LEU A 23 -6.98 26.06 37.53
C LEU A 23 -8.15 26.79 38.21
N PHE A 24 -9.14 27.24 37.43
CA PHE A 24 -10.38 27.83 37.96
C PHE A 24 -11.25 26.83 38.73
N LEU A 25 -11.27 25.57 38.30
CA LEU A 25 -11.97 24.48 38.97
C LEU A 25 -11.39 24.23 40.37
N VAL A 26 -10.06 24.14 40.50
CA VAL A 26 -9.38 23.94 41.79
C VAL A 26 -9.63 25.12 42.74
N GLY A 27 -9.73 26.34 42.22
CA GLY A 27 -10.02 27.56 42.99
C GLY A 27 -11.50 27.83 43.29
N SER A 28 -12.42 26.89 43.01
CA SER A 28 -13.87 27.12 43.04
C SER A 28 -14.55 26.93 44.40
N ALA A 29 -13.84 27.12 45.52
CA ALA A 29 -14.40 26.95 46.86
C ALA A 29 -15.70 27.78 47.09
N GLY A 30 -16.86 27.13 46.92
CA GLY A 30 -18.20 27.63 47.26
C GLY A 30 -18.80 28.72 46.35
N LYS A 31 -18.08 29.26 45.35
CA LYS A 31 -18.60 30.34 44.48
C LYS A 31 -19.13 29.78 43.16
N GLY A 32 -20.45 29.61 43.06
CA GLY A 32 -21.12 29.08 41.86
C GLY A 32 -20.73 29.77 40.54
N ARG A 33 -20.47 31.08 40.55
CA ARG A 33 -20.01 31.82 39.36
C ARG A 33 -18.66 31.32 38.83
N ARG A 34 -17.74 30.88 39.71
CA ARG A 34 -16.43 30.34 39.30
C ARG A 34 -16.57 28.94 38.70
N LEU A 35 -17.49 28.13 39.22
CA LEU A 35 -17.82 26.82 38.64
C LEU A 35 -18.36 26.95 37.21
N ALA A 36 -19.26 27.91 36.97
CA ALA A 36 -19.78 28.15 35.63
C ALA A 36 -18.67 28.53 34.63
N VAL A 37 -17.74 29.41 35.02
CA VAL A 37 -16.61 29.80 34.17
C VAL A 37 -15.65 28.64 33.93
N ALA A 38 -15.35 27.84 34.96
CA ALA A 38 -14.53 26.63 34.83
C ALA A 38 -15.17 25.63 33.85
N ALA A 39 -16.48 25.37 33.99
CA ALA A 39 -17.19 24.45 33.12
C ALA A 39 -17.19 24.91 31.66
N VAL A 40 -17.48 26.19 31.40
CA VAL A 40 -17.49 26.74 30.03
C VAL A 40 -16.10 26.70 29.40
N SER A 41 -15.07 27.13 30.13
CA SER A 41 -13.69 27.14 29.62
C SER A 41 -13.16 25.73 29.35
N LEU A 42 -13.48 24.76 30.21
CA LEU A 42 -13.09 23.36 30.03
C LEU A 42 -13.83 22.73 28.85
N ALA A 43 -15.14 22.99 28.70
CA ALA A 43 -15.91 22.52 27.55
C ALA A 43 -15.35 23.08 26.23
N PHE A 44 -15.09 24.40 26.17
CA PHE A 44 -14.58 25.04 24.97
C PHE A 44 -13.13 24.62 24.66
N GLY A 45 -12.29 24.53 25.68
CA GLY A 45 -10.91 24.02 25.58
C GLY A 45 -10.87 22.58 25.09
N GLY A 46 -11.74 21.72 25.63
CA GLY A 46 -11.85 20.31 25.23
C GLY A 46 -12.28 20.15 23.77
N VAL A 47 -13.31 20.88 23.34
CA VAL A 47 -13.78 20.86 21.94
C VAL A 47 -12.71 21.35 20.98
N THR A 48 -12.06 22.49 21.29
CA THR A 48 -11.01 23.06 20.43
C THR A 48 -9.78 22.16 20.35
N ALA A 49 -9.32 21.61 21.48
CA ALA A 49 -8.22 20.65 21.51
C ALA A 49 -8.56 19.36 20.74
N GLY A 50 -9.75 18.80 20.94
CA GLY A 50 -10.21 17.61 20.23
C GLY A 50 -10.29 17.82 18.71
N PHE A 51 -10.82 18.95 18.27
CA PHE A 51 -10.85 19.32 16.85
C PHE A 51 -9.45 19.52 16.29
N GLY A 52 -8.56 20.18 17.04
CA GLY A 52 -7.14 20.37 16.68
C GLY A 52 -6.42 19.04 16.45
N VAL A 53 -6.55 18.10 17.38
CA VAL A 53 -5.94 16.75 17.27
C VAL A 53 -6.52 16.00 16.07
N ARG A 54 -7.84 16.05 15.85
CA ARG A 54 -8.47 15.39 14.70
C ARG A 54 -8.01 15.98 13.36
N ALA A 55 -7.94 17.31 13.28
CA ALA A 55 -7.43 18.01 12.08
C ALA A 55 -5.95 17.69 11.85
N TRP A 56 -5.15 17.62 12.91
CA TRP A 56 -3.75 17.25 12.82
C TRP A 56 -3.57 15.81 12.33
N ARG A 57 -4.30 14.84 12.89
CA ARG A 57 -4.27 13.44 12.41
C ARG A 57 -4.60 13.33 10.92
N ARG A 58 -5.63 14.04 10.46
CA ARG A 58 -5.98 14.09 9.03
C ARG A 58 -4.88 14.73 8.17
N ALA A 59 -4.18 15.74 8.69
CA ALA A 59 -3.04 16.34 7.99
C ALA A 59 -1.82 15.41 7.98
N ASP A 60 -1.65 14.59 9.02
CA ASP A 60 -0.59 13.59 9.16
C ASP A 60 -0.80 12.43 8.18
N GLU A 61 -2.04 12.03 7.93
CA GLU A 61 -2.41 11.04 6.90
C GLU A 61 -2.02 11.46 5.47
N LEU A 62 -1.76 12.75 5.24
CA LEU A 62 -1.31 13.32 3.97
C LEU A 62 0.22 13.52 3.91
N LEU A 63 0.96 13.03 4.90
CA LEU A 63 2.42 13.02 4.84
C LEU A 63 2.89 12.10 3.69
N PRO A 64 3.87 12.55 2.88
CA PRO A 64 4.38 11.74 1.78
C PRO A 64 4.94 10.41 2.29
N GLU A 65 5.59 10.39 3.45
CA GLU A 65 6.16 9.16 4.04
C GLU A 65 5.07 8.11 4.35
N ARG A 66 3.88 8.56 4.81
CA ARG A 66 2.75 7.65 5.07
C ARG A 66 2.09 7.17 3.76
N LEU A 67 2.03 8.04 2.76
CA LEU A 67 1.51 7.68 1.44
C LEU A 67 2.44 6.68 0.74
N GLU A 68 3.75 6.89 0.80
CA GLU A 68 4.76 5.94 0.32
C GLU A 68 4.61 4.58 0.99
N ALA A 69 4.49 4.55 2.33
CA ALA A 69 4.28 3.30 3.06
C ALA A 69 2.97 2.59 2.63
N ALA A 70 1.89 3.34 2.43
CA ALA A 70 0.62 2.80 1.96
C ALA A 70 0.70 2.25 0.52
N ILE A 71 1.42 2.94 -0.38
CA ILE A 71 1.65 2.50 -1.76
C ILE A 71 2.52 1.24 -1.78
N LEU A 72 3.58 1.18 -0.96
CA LEU A 72 4.43 -0.02 -0.86
C LEU A 72 3.68 -1.20 -0.26
N ASP A 73 2.76 -0.97 0.68
CA ASP A 73 1.89 -2.01 1.24
C ASP A 73 0.87 -2.51 0.20
N LEU A 74 0.35 -1.62 -0.64
CA LEU A 74 -0.46 -2.01 -1.79
C LEU A 74 0.36 -2.82 -2.80
N ALA A 75 1.60 -2.38 -3.10
CA ALA A 75 2.52 -3.09 -3.99
C ALA A 75 2.77 -4.51 -3.51
N LYS A 76 2.91 -4.72 -2.20
CA LYS A 76 3.12 -6.06 -1.61
C LYS A 76 1.91 -6.97 -1.78
N ARG A 77 0.70 -6.41 -1.86
CA ARG A 77 -0.53 -7.18 -2.04
C ARG A 77 -0.81 -7.51 -3.51
N GLU A 78 -0.40 -6.63 -4.43
CA GLU A 78 -0.55 -6.79 -5.88
C GLU A 78 0.76 -7.25 -6.57
N ASP A 79 1.55 -8.11 -5.90
CA ASP A 79 2.78 -8.72 -6.44
C ASP A 79 3.82 -7.77 -7.06
N GLY A 80 3.84 -6.51 -6.61
CA GLY A 80 4.80 -5.49 -7.01
C GLY A 80 4.48 -4.80 -8.34
N GLU A 81 3.26 -4.92 -8.86
CA GLU A 81 2.79 -4.21 -10.05
C GLU A 81 1.43 -3.58 -9.76
N ILE A 82 1.32 -2.26 -9.88
CA ILE A 82 0.09 -1.55 -9.53
C ILE A 82 -0.27 -0.56 -10.63
N SER A 83 -1.52 -0.56 -11.08
CA SER A 83 -2.03 0.47 -11.99
C SER A 83 -2.33 1.78 -11.27
N ARG A 84 -2.37 2.90 -12.01
CA ARG A 84 -2.79 4.19 -11.42
C ARG A 84 -4.20 4.12 -10.83
N GLU A 85 -5.08 3.38 -11.48
CA GLU A 85 -6.49 3.20 -11.08
C GLU A 85 -6.61 2.44 -9.76
N GLU A 86 -5.81 1.39 -9.57
CA GLU A 86 -5.71 0.65 -8.30
C GLU A 86 -5.18 1.54 -7.16
N ILE A 87 -4.18 2.38 -7.43
CA ILE A 87 -3.67 3.34 -6.44
C ILE A 87 -4.77 4.32 -6.05
N ASP A 88 -5.50 4.86 -7.03
CA ASP A 88 -6.57 5.82 -6.78
C ASP A 88 -7.75 5.16 -6.02
N ALA A 89 -8.10 3.92 -6.35
CA ALA A 89 -9.11 3.13 -5.65
C ALA A 89 -8.70 2.80 -4.20
N ALA A 90 -7.46 2.39 -3.98
CA ALA A 90 -6.95 2.01 -2.67
C ALA A 90 -6.74 3.22 -1.72
N LEU A 91 -6.33 4.36 -2.27
CA LEU A 91 -6.10 5.58 -1.48
C LEU A 91 -7.38 6.42 -1.30
N GLY A 92 -8.36 6.25 -2.18
CA GLY A 92 -9.65 6.95 -2.16
C GLY A 92 -9.47 8.46 -2.16
N TRP A 93 -9.99 9.15 -1.14
CA TRP A 93 -9.89 10.61 -1.03
C TRP A 93 -8.43 11.14 -0.95
N ARG A 94 -7.45 10.28 -0.65
CA ARG A 94 -6.02 10.62 -0.57
C ARG A 94 -5.30 10.53 -1.91
N ALA A 95 -5.92 9.92 -2.93
CA ALA A 95 -5.34 9.70 -4.25
C ALA A 95 -4.70 10.95 -4.91
N PRO A 96 -5.29 12.16 -4.84
CA PRO A 96 -4.68 13.35 -5.42
C PRO A 96 -3.31 13.71 -4.83
N TRP A 97 -3.03 13.27 -3.61
CA TRP A 97 -1.79 13.52 -2.89
C TRP A 97 -0.72 12.46 -3.14
N ALA A 98 -1.06 11.37 -3.83
CA ALA A 98 -0.15 10.26 -4.11
C ALA A 98 0.91 10.60 -5.17
N GLY A 99 0.65 11.59 -6.04
CA GLY A 99 1.56 11.99 -7.13
C GLY A 99 2.99 12.27 -6.65
N PRO A 100 3.20 13.23 -5.72
CA PRO A 100 4.52 13.54 -5.20
C PRO A 100 5.22 12.36 -4.52
N ALA A 101 4.47 11.49 -3.83
CA ALA A 101 5.01 10.29 -3.20
C ALA A 101 5.48 9.26 -4.24
N LEU A 102 4.70 9.05 -5.31
CA LEU A 102 5.08 8.19 -6.43
C LEU A 102 6.30 8.73 -7.18
N ASP A 103 6.33 10.04 -7.43
CA ASP A 103 7.46 10.66 -8.11
C ASP A 103 8.75 10.50 -7.28
N ARG A 104 8.66 10.60 -5.94
CA ARG A 104 9.79 10.33 -5.05
C ARG A 104 10.24 8.87 -5.09
N LEU A 105 9.31 7.91 -5.06
CA LEU A 105 9.63 6.49 -5.20
C LEU A 105 10.30 6.15 -6.55
N VAL A 106 9.93 6.86 -7.61
CA VAL A 106 10.56 6.74 -8.94
C VAL A 106 11.96 7.35 -8.93
N LEU A 107 12.14 8.55 -8.35
CA LEU A 107 13.44 9.20 -8.22
C LEU A 107 14.42 8.38 -7.38
N ASP A 108 13.93 7.74 -6.31
CA ASP A 108 14.71 6.87 -5.44
C ASP A 108 15.04 5.51 -6.10
N GLY A 109 14.55 5.24 -7.31
CA GLY A 109 14.80 4.00 -8.05
C GLY A 109 14.06 2.78 -7.51
N ARG A 110 13.17 2.97 -6.52
CA ARG A 110 12.37 1.89 -5.90
C ARG A 110 11.15 1.51 -6.72
N CYS A 111 10.74 2.39 -7.63
CA CYS A 111 9.63 2.20 -8.56
C CYS A 111 10.07 2.56 -9.99
N ARG A 112 9.54 1.82 -10.98
CA ARG A 112 9.61 2.20 -12.39
C ARG A 112 8.20 2.48 -12.91
N ARG A 113 8.04 3.54 -13.68
CA ARG A 113 6.80 3.84 -14.39
C ARG A 113 6.87 3.20 -15.77
N GLU A 114 5.90 2.37 -16.11
CA GLU A 114 5.76 1.74 -17.42
C GLU A 114 4.35 2.02 -17.94
N THR A 115 4.21 2.40 -19.20
CA THR A 115 2.90 2.62 -19.81
C THR A 115 2.60 1.44 -20.73
N ARG A 116 1.54 0.70 -20.45
CA ARG A 116 1.06 -0.42 -21.27
C ARG A 116 -0.38 -0.16 -21.68
N ASP A 117 -0.67 -0.28 -22.97
CA ASP A 117 -2.02 -0.10 -23.52
C ASP A 117 -2.70 1.24 -23.15
N GLY A 118 -1.90 2.29 -22.95
CA GLY A 118 -2.37 3.61 -22.54
C GLY A 118 -2.59 3.77 -21.03
N THR A 119 -2.47 2.69 -20.24
CA THR A 119 -2.56 2.73 -18.78
C THR A 119 -1.16 2.82 -18.17
N SER A 120 -1.00 3.70 -17.19
CA SER A 120 0.26 3.85 -16.45
C SER A 120 0.33 2.85 -15.31
N TYR A 121 1.33 1.97 -15.37
CA TYR A 121 1.68 0.99 -14.34
C TYR A 121 2.92 1.43 -13.57
N PHE A 122 2.92 1.12 -12.28
CA PHE A 122 4.02 1.37 -11.36
C PHE A 122 4.56 0.01 -10.89
N ILE A 123 5.80 -0.27 -11.26
CA ILE A 123 6.47 -1.54 -11.03
C ILE A 123 7.51 -1.38 -9.92
N PHE A 124 7.39 -2.23 -8.89
CA PHE A 124 8.26 -2.27 -7.73
C PHE A 124 9.15 -3.51 -7.76
N PRO A 125 10.35 -3.43 -8.39
CA PRO A 125 11.21 -4.59 -8.62
C PRO A 125 11.72 -5.25 -7.32
N GLU A 126 11.81 -4.50 -6.23
CA GLU A 126 12.23 -5.02 -4.91
C GLU A 126 11.16 -5.91 -4.25
N ILE A 127 9.89 -5.67 -4.57
CA ILE A 127 8.75 -6.31 -3.91
C ILE A 127 8.25 -7.52 -4.70
N ARG A 128 8.56 -7.59 -6.01
CA ARG A 128 8.15 -8.73 -6.84
C ARG A 128 8.64 -10.05 -6.24
N PRO A 129 7.75 -11.04 -6.06
CA PRO A 129 8.16 -12.37 -5.64
C PRO A 129 9.16 -12.92 -6.67
N ARG A 130 10.36 -13.23 -6.20
CA ARG A 130 11.36 -13.90 -7.03
C ARG A 130 10.97 -15.36 -7.15
N LEU A 131 10.34 -15.73 -8.26
CA LEU A 131 10.09 -17.12 -8.55
C LEU A 131 11.43 -17.77 -8.93
N PHE A 132 11.80 -18.79 -8.17
CA PHE A 132 12.90 -19.65 -8.53
C PHE A 132 12.32 -20.76 -9.42
N LEU A 133 12.92 -21.00 -10.57
CA LEU A 133 12.56 -22.10 -11.47
C LEU A 133 13.76 -23.02 -11.63
N LEU A 134 13.50 -24.31 -11.76
CA LEU A 134 14.54 -25.26 -12.18
C LEU A 134 14.55 -25.26 -13.71
N VAL A 135 15.65 -24.81 -14.31
CA VAL A 135 15.80 -24.77 -15.77
C VAL A 135 16.87 -25.78 -16.16
N CYS A 136 16.55 -26.66 -17.12
CA CYS A 136 17.55 -27.57 -17.66
C CYS A 136 18.55 -26.80 -18.53
N GLU A 137 19.85 -27.01 -18.31
CA GLU A 137 20.90 -26.30 -19.05
C GLU A 137 21.00 -26.72 -20.52
N TYR A 138 20.46 -27.89 -20.86
CA TYR A 138 20.57 -28.47 -22.19
C TYR A 138 19.35 -28.18 -23.05
N CYS A 139 18.15 -28.55 -22.59
CA CYS A 139 16.92 -28.37 -23.36
C CYS A 139 16.13 -27.11 -23.01
N GLY A 140 16.49 -26.39 -21.94
CA GLY A 140 15.78 -25.19 -21.50
C GLY A 140 14.43 -25.44 -20.84
N ALA A 141 14.05 -26.70 -20.58
CA ALA A 141 12.79 -27.03 -19.92
C ALA A 141 12.72 -26.45 -18.50
N GLU A 142 11.60 -25.79 -18.19
CA GLU A 142 11.30 -25.20 -16.89
C GLU A 142 10.50 -26.18 -16.03
N TYR A 143 10.93 -26.41 -14.79
CA TYR A 143 10.26 -27.26 -13.82
C TYR A 143 9.95 -26.51 -12.53
N PRO A 144 8.80 -26.79 -11.89
CA PRO A 144 8.47 -26.21 -10.59
C PRO A 144 9.39 -26.78 -9.50
N LEU A 145 9.74 -25.96 -8.51
CA LEU A 145 10.57 -26.38 -7.37
C LEU A 145 9.97 -27.49 -6.52
N SER A 146 8.67 -27.70 -6.59
CA SER A 146 7.99 -28.81 -5.90
C SER A 146 8.39 -30.16 -6.49
N SER A 147 8.81 -30.20 -7.76
CA SER A 147 9.36 -31.40 -8.37
C SER A 147 10.80 -31.56 -7.88
N ASN A 148 11.04 -32.52 -6.96
CA ASN A 148 12.39 -32.90 -6.50
C ASN A 148 13.16 -33.65 -7.61
N VAL A 149 13.24 -33.05 -8.79
CA VAL A 149 13.84 -33.65 -9.99
C VAL A 149 15.29 -33.20 -10.04
N THR A 150 16.22 -34.15 -9.91
CA THR A 150 17.67 -33.89 -9.99
C THR A 150 18.18 -33.89 -11.43
N SER A 151 17.46 -34.52 -12.35
CA SER A 151 17.84 -34.69 -13.75
C SER A 151 16.62 -34.52 -14.67
N CYS A 152 16.79 -33.82 -15.78
CA CYS A 152 15.71 -33.54 -16.72
C CYS A 152 15.13 -34.85 -17.29
N PRO A 153 13.82 -35.12 -17.17
CA PRO A 153 13.19 -36.34 -17.71
C PRO A 153 13.19 -36.38 -19.25
N ALA A 154 13.27 -35.24 -19.92
CA ALA A 154 13.24 -35.16 -21.38
C ALA A 154 14.61 -35.45 -22.04
N CYS A 155 15.71 -35.00 -21.43
CA CYS A 155 17.05 -35.09 -22.03
C CYS A 155 18.13 -35.72 -21.13
N GLY A 156 17.82 -36.02 -19.87
CA GLY A 156 18.79 -36.54 -18.89
C GLY A 156 19.80 -35.52 -18.36
N GLY A 157 19.78 -34.27 -18.85
CA GLY A 157 20.70 -33.22 -18.42
C GLY A 157 20.46 -32.73 -16.99
N PRO A 158 21.50 -32.18 -16.32
CA PRO A 158 21.36 -31.51 -15.04
C PRO A 158 20.39 -30.31 -15.13
N VAL A 159 19.64 -30.11 -14.04
CA VAL A 159 18.80 -28.92 -13.86
C VAL A 159 19.49 -27.97 -12.88
N SER A 160 19.51 -26.68 -13.21
CA SER A 160 20.04 -25.65 -12.31
C SER A 160 18.95 -24.66 -11.92
N ARG A 161 19.04 -24.16 -10.68
CA ARG A 161 18.08 -23.19 -10.15
C ARG A 161 18.39 -21.82 -10.74
N ARG A 162 17.47 -21.28 -11.53
CA ARG A 162 17.56 -19.92 -12.09
C ARG A 162 16.47 -19.04 -11.48
N VAL A 163 16.83 -17.80 -11.15
CA VAL A 163 15.86 -16.79 -10.70
C VAL A 163 15.22 -16.17 -11.93
N VAL A 164 13.89 -16.25 -12.03
CA VAL A 164 13.15 -15.60 -13.11
C VAL A 164 12.16 -14.64 -12.48
N SER A 165 12.29 -13.35 -12.79
CA SER A 165 11.30 -12.34 -12.42
C SER A 165 10.23 -12.26 -13.50
N ARG A 166 9.26 -13.18 -13.49
CA ARG A 166 8.05 -13.07 -14.33
C ARG A 166 7.03 -12.15 -13.63
N SER A 167 6.43 -11.23 -14.37
CA SER A 167 5.25 -10.48 -13.95
C SER A 167 4.04 -11.41 -13.99
N LEU A 168 3.47 -11.75 -12.83
CA LEU A 168 2.24 -12.57 -12.73
C LEU A 168 0.98 -11.82 -13.20
N ALA A 169 1.06 -10.50 -13.33
CA ALA A 169 -0.04 -9.65 -13.78
C ALA A 169 -0.35 -9.76 -15.30
N GLY A 170 0.53 -10.40 -16.08
CA GLY A 170 0.16 -10.85 -17.41
C GLY A 170 -0.92 -11.90 -17.24
N LYS A 171 -2.17 -11.59 -17.64
CA LYS A 171 -3.27 -12.54 -17.82
C LYS A 171 -2.91 -13.56 -18.91
N ASP A 172 -1.86 -14.33 -18.71
CA ASP A 172 -1.69 -15.60 -19.36
C ASP A 172 -2.60 -16.54 -18.57
N THR A 173 -3.90 -16.45 -18.85
CA THR A 173 -4.85 -17.51 -18.52
C THR A 173 -4.23 -18.79 -19.05
N PHE A 174 -3.70 -19.61 -18.16
CA PHE A 174 -3.39 -21.01 -18.46
C PHE A 174 -4.73 -21.63 -18.87
N SER A 175 -5.01 -21.63 -20.17
CA SER A 175 -5.99 -22.52 -20.75
C SER A 175 -5.46 -23.92 -20.48
N MET A 176 -5.94 -24.54 -19.40
CA MET A 176 -5.99 -25.98 -19.36
C MET A 176 -6.98 -26.35 -20.44
N ASP A 177 -6.48 -26.54 -21.66
CA ASP A 177 -7.23 -27.24 -22.70
C ASP A 177 -7.58 -28.60 -22.10
N GLU A 178 -8.85 -28.72 -21.69
CA GLU A 178 -9.51 -30.01 -21.51
C GLU A 178 -9.34 -30.73 -22.84
N SER A 179 -8.35 -31.62 -22.89
CA SER A 179 -8.19 -32.55 -24.00
C SER A 179 -9.36 -33.52 -23.88
N GLU A 180 -10.47 -33.20 -24.54
CA GLU A 180 -11.51 -34.16 -24.84
C GLU A 180 -10.82 -35.39 -25.46
N PRO A 181 -11.07 -36.61 -24.92
CA PRO A 181 -10.56 -37.82 -25.54
C PRO A 181 -11.15 -37.93 -26.95
N ASP A 182 -10.24 -37.97 -27.93
CA ASP A 182 -10.51 -38.28 -29.33
C ASP A 182 -11.03 -39.73 -29.42
N ASP A 183 -12.35 -39.87 -29.32
CA ASP A 183 -13.08 -41.12 -29.59
C ASP A 183 -12.99 -41.41 -31.10
N GLY A 184 -11.84 -41.95 -31.51
CA GLY A 184 -11.57 -42.30 -32.90
C GLY A 184 -12.59 -43.28 -33.46
N ASP A 185 -13.32 -42.85 -34.49
CA ASP A 185 -14.12 -43.74 -35.32
C ASP A 185 -13.23 -44.79 -36.01
N PRO A 186 -13.59 -46.09 -35.98
CA PRO A 186 -12.84 -47.13 -36.64
C PRO A 186 -12.94 -47.00 -38.18
N PRO A 187 -11.87 -47.34 -38.92
CA PRO A 187 -11.85 -47.19 -40.37
C PRO A 187 -12.87 -48.12 -41.05
N PRO A 188 -13.52 -47.68 -42.15
CA PRO A 188 -14.42 -48.53 -42.92
C PRO A 188 -13.64 -49.63 -43.66
N ALA A 189 -14.25 -50.82 -43.70
CA ALA A 189 -13.73 -52.06 -44.27
C ALA A 189 -13.65 -52.08 -45.80
#